data_AF-A0A2A5AGJ8-F1
#
_entry.id   AF-A0A2A5AGJ8-F1
#
_cell.length_a   1.000
_cell.length_b   1.000
_cell.length_c   1.000
_cell.angle_alpha   90.00
_cell.angle_beta   90.00
_cell.angle_gamma   90.00
#
_symmetry.space_group_name_H-M   'P 1'
#
loop_
_entity.id
_entity.type
_entity.pdbx_description
1 polymer ?
#
loop_
_entity_poly.entity_id
_entity_poly.type
_entity_poly.pdbx_seq_one_letter_code
_entity_poly.pdbx_strand_id
1 'polypeptide(L)'
;MKLLLFVLLSTFTFASGSMHNHSMMKKGPKHPIVYNNYKLTNKAKKEATAVYLDTCGDELWKQDASKVKACPYCGPAMPNCGKLVKIIPKRGVKYDWSDYDLPNKVCPVSGEAIENTKHSIEVDGHEVLVCCKHCIKKFKKALKKGKEKKYLKKLALNPEKFGFVNAKKVQKHKHDGHSGHKH
;
A
#
# COMPACT_ATOMS: atom_id res chain seq x y z
N MET A 1 -11.68 -67.67 30.34
CA MET A 1 -12.15 -66.28 30.29
C MET A 1 -11.44 -65.44 31.35
N LYS A 2 -10.46 -64.61 30.97
CA LYS A 2 -10.34 -63.21 31.42
C LYS A 2 -9.21 -62.51 30.68
N LEU A 3 -9.64 -61.49 29.95
CA LEU A 3 -8.91 -60.47 29.22
C LEU A 3 -7.84 -59.82 30.11
N LEU A 4 -6.61 -59.71 29.62
CA LEU A 4 -5.62 -58.75 30.11
C LEU A 4 -5.37 -57.74 28.99
N LEU A 5 -5.86 -56.52 29.23
CA LEU A 5 -5.72 -55.33 28.39
C LEU A 5 -4.25 -54.86 28.44
N PHE A 6 -3.54 -54.93 27.32
CA PHE A 6 -2.24 -54.29 27.15
C PHE A 6 -2.43 -52.83 26.72
N VAL A 7 -2.08 -51.90 27.60
CA VAL A 7 -2.04 -50.45 27.34
C VAL A 7 -0.75 -50.14 26.56
N LEU A 8 -0.88 -49.86 25.26
CA LEU A 8 0.22 -49.35 24.44
C LEU A 8 0.26 -47.81 24.55
N LEU A 9 1.12 -47.32 25.43
CA LEU A 9 1.55 -45.93 25.49
C LEU A 9 2.46 -45.67 24.27
N SER A 10 1.94 -45.02 23.24
CA SER A 10 2.73 -44.54 22.11
C SER A 10 3.46 -43.26 22.49
N THR A 11 4.77 -43.37 22.67
CA THR A 11 5.67 -42.22 22.83
C THR A 11 5.78 -41.51 21.48
N PHE A 12 5.05 -40.40 21.34
CA PHE A 12 5.17 -39.49 20.20
C PHE A 12 6.52 -38.77 20.27
N THR A 13 7.42 -39.14 19.37
CA THR A 13 8.70 -38.47 19.10
C THR A 13 8.44 -37.11 18.45
N PHE A 14 8.63 -36.02 19.20
CA PHE A 14 8.70 -34.67 18.65
C PHE A 14 10.09 -34.43 18.07
N ALA A 15 10.25 -34.67 16.76
CA ALA A 15 11.44 -34.26 16.01
C ALA A 15 11.34 -32.75 15.71
N SER A 16 12.20 -31.96 16.37
CA SER A 16 12.37 -30.52 16.13
C SER A 16 13.01 -30.29 14.77
N GLY A 17 12.21 -30.31 13.72
CA GLY A 17 12.62 -30.01 12.36
C GLY A 17 12.56 -28.52 12.03
N SER A 18 13.73 -27.95 11.74
CA SER A 18 13.97 -27.00 10.64
C SER A 18 13.21 -25.65 10.67
N MET A 19 13.92 -24.60 11.07
CA MET A 19 13.65 -23.24 10.58
C MET A 19 14.78 -22.78 9.65
N HIS A 20 14.71 -23.22 8.41
CA HIS A 20 15.32 -22.46 7.32
C HIS A 20 14.43 -21.26 7.01
N ASN A 21 14.98 -20.05 7.07
CA ASN A 21 15.08 -19.25 5.86
C ASN A 21 15.93 -18.01 6.12
N HIS A 22 17.14 -18.03 5.56
CA HIS A 22 17.82 -16.80 5.21
C HIS A 22 16.84 -15.92 4.44
N SER A 23 16.57 -14.75 5.00
CA SER A 23 15.81 -13.69 4.36
C SER A 23 16.56 -13.29 3.10
N MET A 24 16.20 -13.89 1.97
CA MET A 24 16.56 -13.39 0.65
C MET A 24 15.88 -12.03 0.52
N MET A 25 16.61 -10.98 0.91
CA MET A 25 16.22 -9.59 0.68
C MET A 25 16.06 -9.38 -0.82
N LYS A 26 14.81 -9.53 -1.29
CA LYS A 26 14.39 -9.13 -2.62
C LYS A 26 14.68 -7.63 -2.70
N LYS A 27 15.68 -7.26 -3.50
CA LYS A 27 16.02 -5.86 -3.82
C LYS A 27 14.71 -5.10 -4.03
N GLY A 28 14.37 -4.22 -3.09
CA GLY A 28 13.17 -3.41 -3.13
C GLY A 28 13.18 -2.51 -4.37
N PRO A 29 12.02 -1.94 -4.75
CA PRO A 29 11.98 -0.92 -5.79
C PRO A 29 12.95 0.21 -5.41
N LYS A 30 13.85 0.58 -6.34
CA LYS A 30 15.04 1.39 -6.02
C LYS A 30 14.72 2.70 -5.30
N HIS A 31 13.56 3.33 -5.52
CA HIS A 31 13.02 4.36 -4.63
C HIS A 31 11.48 4.36 -4.70
N PRO A 32 10.74 3.95 -3.66
CA PRO A 32 9.30 4.09 -3.64
C PRO A 32 8.91 5.57 -3.59
N ILE A 33 7.84 5.96 -4.28
CA ILE A 33 7.32 7.32 -4.22
C ILE A 33 6.77 7.56 -2.82
N VAL A 34 7.20 8.65 -2.20
CA VAL A 34 6.84 8.94 -0.83
C VAL A 34 5.82 10.07 -0.76
N TYR A 35 4.65 9.79 -0.20
CA TYR A 35 3.60 10.75 0.15
C TYR A 35 3.95 11.42 1.49
N ASN A 36 5.11 12.06 1.55
CA ASN A 36 5.50 12.90 2.67
C ASN A 36 4.39 13.93 2.88
N ASN A 37 3.93 14.10 4.12
CA ASN A 37 2.87 15.03 4.55
C ASN A 37 1.43 14.51 4.56
N TYR A 38 1.13 13.24 4.29
CA TYR A 38 -0.23 12.74 4.51
C TYR A 38 -0.44 12.26 5.95
N LYS A 39 -1.51 12.75 6.59
CA LYS A 39 -1.93 12.36 7.95
C LYS A 39 -3.20 11.54 7.89
N LEU A 40 -3.23 10.45 8.63
CA LEU A 40 -4.44 9.63 8.79
C LEU A 40 -5.50 10.43 9.55
N THR A 41 -6.75 10.34 9.10
CA THR A 41 -7.92 10.88 9.82
C THR A 41 -8.79 9.76 10.36
N ASN A 42 -9.69 10.09 11.29
CA ASN A 42 -10.69 9.16 11.83
C ASN A 42 -11.69 8.66 10.78
N LYS A 43 -11.67 9.20 9.56
CA LYS A 43 -12.54 8.80 8.43
C LYS A 43 -11.91 7.75 7.51
N ALA A 44 -10.77 7.17 7.88
CA ALA A 44 -10.08 6.23 7.03
C ALA A 44 -10.86 4.92 6.83
N LYS A 45 -10.95 4.47 5.58
CA LYS A 45 -11.77 3.31 5.20
C LYS A 45 -11.04 1.99 5.50
N LYS A 46 -11.73 1.02 6.09
CA LYS A 46 -11.28 -0.39 6.35
C LYS A 46 -11.04 -1.23 5.09
N GLU A 47 -11.29 -0.62 3.95
CA GLU A 47 -11.30 -1.25 2.64
C GLU A 47 -9.95 -1.21 1.96
N ALA A 48 -8.97 -0.45 2.46
CA ALA A 48 -7.66 -0.34 1.82
C ALA A 48 -6.51 -0.63 2.80
N THR A 49 -5.35 -1.00 2.26
CA THR A 49 -4.12 -1.17 3.03
C THR A 49 -3.19 -0.01 2.75
N ALA A 50 -2.76 0.68 3.80
CA ALA A 50 -1.69 1.67 3.75
C ALA A 50 -0.33 0.97 3.77
N VAL A 51 0.59 1.44 2.94
CA VAL A 51 1.97 0.96 2.88
C VAL A 51 2.89 2.10 3.28
N TYR A 52 3.79 1.84 4.22
CA TYR A 52 4.72 2.82 4.75
C TYR A 52 6.16 2.36 4.49
N LEU A 53 7.06 3.31 4.23
CA LEU A 53 8.51 3.12 4.21
C LEU A 53 9.07 3.49 5.58
N ASP A 54 9.89 2.61 6.14
CA ASP A 54 10.58 2.84 7.38
C ASP A 54 11.61 3.94 7.28
N THR A 55 11.61 4.79 8.30
CA THR A 55 12.64 5.80 8.50
C THR A 55 13.89 5.22 9.14
N CYS A 56 13.83 4.01 9.72
CA CYS A 56 14.93 3.38 10.44
C CYS A 56 15.70 2.31 9.63
N GLY A 57 15.03 1.60 8.71
CA GLY A 57 15.65 0.48 7.97
C GLY A 57 15.32 0.39 6.48
N ASP A 58 14.75 1.44 5.88
CA ASP A 58 14.30 1.46 4.47
C ASP A 58 13.36 0.29 4.07
N GLU A 59 12.74 -0.37 5.06
CA GLU A 59 11.82 -1.48 4.83
C GLU A 59 10.39 -0.99 4.59
N LEU A 60 9.61 -1.75 3.80
CA LEU A 60 8.20 -1.47 3.60
C LEU A 60 7.35 -2.33 4.53
N TRP A 61 6.44 -1.72 5.30
CA TRP A 61 5.40 -2.44 6.01
C TRP A 61 4.00 -2.05 5.56
N LYS A 62 3.05 -2.92 5.87
CA LYS A 62 1.64 -2.80 5.50
C LYS A 62 0.79 -2.71 6.75
N GLN A 63 -0.20 -1.85 6.71
CA GLN A 63 -1.18 -1.69 7.77
C GLN A 63 -2.56 -1.46 7.17
N ASP A 64 -3.61 -1.92 7.85
CA ASP A 64 -4.97 -1.53 7.50
C ASP A 64 -5.09 0.01 7.59
N ALA A 65 -5.60 0.64 6.54
CA ALA A 65 -5.70 2.09 6.48
C ALA A 65 -6.56 2.66 7.60
N SER A 66 -7.53 1.92 8.17
CA SER A 66 -8.36 2.40 9.27
C SER A 66 -7.69 2.33 10.65
N LYS A 67 -6.50 1.73 10.77
CA LYS A 67 -5.84 1.53 12.07
C LYS A 67 -4.89 2.69 12.37
N VAL A 68 -4.77 3.05 13.65
CA VAL A 68 -3.78 4.03 14.13
C VAL A 68 -2.39 3.59 13.70
N LYS A 69 -1.69 4.45 12.96
CA LYS A 69 -0.35 4.16 12.43
C LYS A 69 0.57 3.65 13.54
N ALA A 70 1.05 2.41 13.39
CA ALA A 70 1.95 1.79 14.34
C ALA A 70 3.08 1.12 13.54
N CYS A 71 4.31 1.55 13.78
CA CYS A 71 5.47 0.88 13.22
C CYS A 71 5.62 -0.50 13.90
N PRO A 72 5.90 -1.59 13.16
CA PRO A 72 6.09 -2.91 13.76
C PRO A 72 7.27 -2.95 14.75
N TYR A 73 8.28 -2.10 14.56
CA TYR A 73 9.47 -2.05 15.41
C TYR A 73 9.33 -1.06 16.58
N CYS A 74 8.77 0.12 16.31
CA CYS A 74 8.68 1.21 17.29
C CYS A 74 7.34 1.27 18.05
N GLY A 75 6.37 0.45 17.66
CA GLY A 75 5.03 0.46 18.22
C GLY A 75 4.22 1.73 17.88
N PRO A 76 3.08 1.94 18.57
CA PRO A 76 2.21 3.10 18.36
C PRO A 76 2.74 4.40 19.00
N ALA A 77 3.74 4.31 19.88
CA ALA A 77 4.29 5.45 20.62
C ALA A 77 5.10 6.43 19.74
N MET A 78 5.48 6.03 18.53
CA MET A 78 6.21 6.87 17.58
C MET A 78 5.39 7.16 16.32
N PRO A 79 4.46 8.13 16.36
CA PRO A 79 3.55 8.41 15.24
C PRO A 79 4.29 8.89 13.97
N ASN A 80 5.51 9.41 14.13
CA ASN A 80 6.35 9.88 13.03
C ASN A 80 7.20 8.77 12.40
N CYS A 81 7.21 7.56 12.95
CA CYS A 81 7.97 6.44 12.39
C CYS A 81 7.34 6.01 11.06
N GLY A 82 8.10 6.16 9.97
CA GLY A 82 7.71 5.81 8.61
C GLY A 82 6.93 6.85 7.81
N LYS A 83 7.07 6.78 6.48
CA LYS A 83 6.46 7.69 5.52
C LYS A 83 5.45 6.93 4.66
N LEU A 84 4.24 7.46 4.47
CA LEU A 84 3.24 6.82 3.61
C LEU A 84 3.77 6.74 2.18
N VAL A 85 3.76 5.56 1.60
CA VAL A 85 4.30 5.29 0.25
C VAL A 85 3.20 4.99 -0.76
N LYS A 86 2.12 4.32 -0.36
CA LYS A 86 0.96 4.11 -1.22
C LYS A 86 -0.20 3.54 -0.42
N ILE A 87 -1.39 3.59 -1.03
CA ILE A 87 -2.56 2.86 -0.58
C ILE A 87 -2.89 1.82 -1.65
N ILE A 88 -3.16 0.59 -1.21
CA ILE A 88 -3.50 -0.53 -2.11
C ILE A 88 -4.94 -1.04 -1.83
N PRO A 89 -5.65 -1.47 -2.89
CA PRO A 89 -6.94 -2.15 -2.76
C PRO A 89 -6.88 -3.37 -1.83
N LYS A 90 -7.84 -3.52 -0.90
CA LYS A 90 -8.04 -4.81 -0.20
C LYS A 90 -8.68 -5.83 -1.15
N ARG A 91 -8.33 -7.08 -0.97
CA ARG A 91 -8.86 -8.20 -1.78
C ARG A 91 -10.39 -8.28 -1.60
N GLY A 92 -11.10 -8.41 -2.71
CA GLY A 92 -12.56 -8.57 -2.72
C GLY A 92 -13.37 -7.27 -2.71
N VAL A 93 -12.73 -6.12 -2.48
CA VAL A 93 -13.39 -4.82 -2.58
C VAL A 93 -13.37 -4.34 -4.04
N LYS A 94 -14.52 -3.84 -4.51
CA LYS A 94 -14.65 -3.19 -5.82
C LYS A 94 -14.34 -1.71 -5.67
N TYR A 95 -13.63 -1.16 -6.65
CA TYR A 95 -13.21 0.24 -6.69
C TYR A 95 -13.64 0.87 -8.01
N ASP A 96 -13.91 2.17 -7.96
CA ASP A 96 -14.18 2.99 -9.13
C ASP A 96 -12.90 3.62 -9.69
N TRP A 97 -12.93 4.06 -10.93
CA TRP A 97 -11.82 4.78 -11.57
C TRP A 97 -11.40 6.04 -10.81
N SER A 98 -12.37 6.76 -10.25
CA SER A 98 -12.15 7.97 -9.45
C SER A 98 -11.44 7.72 -8.11
N ASP A 99 -11.29 6.46 -7.68
CA ASP A 99 -10.57 6.09 -6.47
C ASP A 99 -9.05 5.97 -6.68
N TYR A 100 -8.60 5.83 -7.93
CA TYR A 100 -7.17 5.65 -8.25
C TYR A 100 -6.42 6.98 -8.31
N ASP A 101 -5.13 6.94 -7.94
CA ASP A 101 -4.21 8.09 -8.07
C ASP A 101 -3.69 8.18 -9.51
N LEU A 102 -4.49 8.78 -10.39
CA LEU A 102 -4.19 8.96 -11.82
C LEU A 102 -3.86 10.43 -12.15
N PRO A 103 -2.94 10.70 -13.10
CA PRO A 103 -2.10 9.73 -13.80
C PRO A 103 -1.08 9.08 -12.84
N ASN A 104 -0.91 7.77 -12.96
CA ASN A 104 -0.11 6.99 -12.01
C ASN A 104 1.38 7.24 -12.18
N LYS A 105 2.10 7.24 -11.06
CA LYS A 105 3.54 7.49 -11.03
C LYS A 105 4.40 6.21 -11.00
N VAL A 106 3.77 5.05 -10.79
CA VAL A 106 4.40 3.72 -10.81
C VAL A 106 3.73 2.88 -11.88
N CYS A 107 4.51 2.21 -12.70
CA CYS A 107 4.05 1.37 -13.79
C CYS A 107 3.24 0.17 -13.24
N PRO A 108 1.95 0.01 -13.59
CA PRO A 108 1.15 -1.13 -13.11
C PRO A 108 1.60 -2.46 -13.71
N VAL A 109 2.38 -2.43 -14.80
CA VAL A 109 2.89 -3.65 -15.44
C VAL A 109 4.12 -4.17 -14.73
N SER A 110 5.17 -3.35 -14.60
CA SER A 110 6.47 -3.74 -14.02
C SER A 110 6.61 -3.43 -12.53
N GLY A 111 5.93 -2.42 -12.01
CA GLY A 111 6.11 -1.91 -10.64
C GLY A 111 7.23 -0.89 -10.50
N GLU A 112 7.87 -0.48 -11.60
CA GLU A 112 8.92 0.53 -11.62
C GLU A 112 8.35 1.94 -11.64
N ALA A 113 9.13 2.92 -11.20
CA ALA A 113 8.78 4.33 -11.33
C ALA A 113 8.62 4.73 -12.81
N ILE A 114 7.72 5.67 -13.07
CA ILE A 114 7.52 6.25 -14.40
C ILE A 114 8.37 7.51 -14.49
N GLU A 115 9.45 7.42 -15.23
CA GLU A 115 10.34 8.56 -15.52
C GLU A 115 9.92 9.29 -16.81
N ASN A 116 9.21 8.59 -17.71
CA ASN A 116 8.82 9.10 -19.02
C ASN A 116 7.32 8.89 -19.24
N THR A 117 6.60 9.99 -19.46
CA THR A 117 5.14 10.02 -19.64
C THR A 117 4.70 9.81 -21.10
N LYS A 118 5.63 9.65 -22.05
CA LYS A 118 5.32 9.38 -23.49
C LYS A 118 4.56 8.08 -23.73
N HIS A 119 4.34 7.28 -22.69
CA HIS A 119 3.76 5.97 -22.78
C HIS A 119 2.48 5.88 -21.95
N SER A 120 1.38 6.25 -22.58
CA SER A 120 0.05 6.22 -21.97
C SER A 120 -0.94 5.35 -22.75
N ILE A 121 -1.96 4.91 -22.03
CA ILE A 121 -3.10 4.17 -22.56
C ILE A 121 -4.36 4.73 -21.94
N GLU A 122 -5.30 5.13 -22.77
CA GLU A 122 -6.63 5.50 -22.33
C GLU A 122 -7.47 4.25 -22.02
N VAL A 123 -8.10 4.23 -20.84
CA VAL A 123 -9.03 3.19 -20.41
C VAL A 123 -10.22 3.88 -19.75
N ASP A 124 -11.42 3.65 -20.27
CA ASP A 124 -12.67 4.24 -19.78
C ASP A 124 -12.59 5.78 -19.60
N GLY A 125 -11.91 6.47 -20.53
CA GLY A 125 -11.72 7.93 -20.48
C GLY A 125 -10.62 8.40 -19.51
N HIS A 126 -9.89 7.48 -18.88
CA HIS A 126 -8.79 7.79 -17.96
C HIS A 126 -7.43 7.42 -18.55
N GLU A 127 -6.45 8.30 -18.39
CA GLU A 127 -5.09 8.07 -18.84
C GLU A 127 -4.30 7.22 -17.83
N VAL A 128 -3.83 6.04 -18.26
CA VAL A 128 -2.96 5.15 -17.49
C VAL A 128 -1.56 5.15 -18.08
N LEU A 129 -0.57 5.53 -17.27
CA LEU A 129 0.82 5.61 -17.67
C LEU A 129 1.57 4.28 -17.44
N VAL A 130 2.55 3.99 -18.30
CA VAL A 130 3.47 2.86 -18.15
C VAL A 130 4.90 3.28 -18.46
N CYS A 131 5.89 2.58 -17.91
CA CYS A 131 7.29 3.00 -18.03
C CYS A 131 7.92 2.82 -19.43
N CYS A 132 7.39 1.94 -20.28
CA CYS A 132 8.03 1.61 -21.56
C CYS A 132 7.06 1.03 -22.62
N LYS A 133 7.50 1.03 -23.89
CA LYS A 133 6.76 0.47 -25.05
C LYS A 133 6.36 -1.00 -24.86
N HIS A 134 7.18 -1.80 -24.18
CA HIS A 134 6.84 -3.21 -23.90
C HIS A 134 5.67 -3.33 -22.92
N CYS A 135 5.66 -2.50 -21.88
CA CYS A 135 4.56 -2.42 -20.94
C CYS A 135 3.26 -1.96 -21.63
N ILE A 136 3.35 -1.01 -22.59
CA ILE A 136 2.19 -0.64 -23.42
C ILE A 136 1.62 -1.86 -24.12
N LYS A 137 2.46 -2.62 -24.84
CA LYS A 137 2.02 -3.80 -25.60
C LYS A 137 1.34 -4.83 -24.69
N LYS A 138 1.90 -5.09 -23.51
CA LYS A 138 1.33 -6.02 -22.51
C LYS A 138 -0.03 -5.55 -22.00
N PHE A 139 -0.15 -4.26 -21.66
CA PHE A 139 -1.40 -3.71 -21.16
C PHE A 139 -2.47 -3.70 -22.25
N LYS A 140 -2.18 -3.20 -23.46
CA LYS A 140 -3.12 -3.25 -24.60
C LYS A 140 -3.61 -4.67 -24.90
N LYS A 141 -2.75 -5.68 -24.80
CA LYS A 141 -3.15 -7.09 -24.95
C LYS A 141 -4.10 -7.56 -23.84
N ALA A 142 -3.97 -7.05 -22.63
CA ALA A 142 -4.91 -7.35 -21.55
C ALA A 142 -6.24 -6.63 -21.72
N LEU A 143 -6.24 -5.37 -22.16
CA LEU A 143 -7.45 -4.60 -22.49
C LEU A 143 -8.28 -5.33 -23.55
N LYS A 144 -7.66 -5.75 -24.66
CA LYS A 144 -8.34 -6.54 -25.71
C LYS A 144 -8.95 -7.86 -25.20
N LYS A 145 -8.56 -8.32 -24.03
CA LYS A 145 -9.05 -9.57 -23.41
C LYS A 145 -9.99 -9.32 -22.22
N GLY A 146 -10.36 -8.07 -21.92
CA GLY A 146 -11.13 -7.72 -20.72
C GLY A 146 -10.39 -8.04 -19.41
N LYS A 147 -9.05 -7.96 -19.41
CA LYS A 147 -8.18 -8.31 -18.28
C LYS A 147 -7.44 -7.09 -17.71
N GLU A 148 -7.90 -5.88 -18.00
CA GLU A 148 -7.34 -4.62 -17.50
C GLU A 148 -7.29 -4.56 -15.98
N LYS A 149 -8.32 -5.09 -15.29
CA LYS A 149 -8.37 -5.20 -13.82
C LYS A 149 -7.13 -5.85 -13.20
N LYS A 150 -6.43 -6.72 -13.95
CA LYS A 150 -5.14 -7.32 -13.53
C LYS A 150 -4.07 -6.26 -13.23
N TYR A 151 -4.05 -5.20 -14.00
CA TYR A 151 -3.10 -4.09 -13.89
C TYR A 151 -3.67 -2.97 -13.02
N LEU A 152 -4.97 -2.68 -13.11
CA LEU A 152 -5.61 -1.64 -12.29
C LEU A 152 -5.48 -1.91 -10.79
N LYS A 153 -5.62 -3.17 -10.35
CA LYS A 153 -5.42 -3.53 -8.93
C LYS A 153 -4.01 -3.27 -8.38
N LYS A 154 -3.04 -2.98 -9.25
CA LYS A 154 -1.66 -2.64 -8.87
C LYS A 154 -1.42 -1.13 -8.80
N LEU A 155 -2.35 -0.33 -9.30
CA LEU A 155 -2.32 1.12 -9.16
C LEU A 155 -2.52 1.51 -7.70
N ALA A 156 -1.92 2.63 -7.31
CA ALA A 156 -2.16 3.22 -6.01
C ALA A 156 -3.53 3.90 -5.99
N LEU A 157 -4.18 3.85 -4.83
CA LEU A 157 -5.39 4.60 -4.55
C LEU A 157 -5.05 6.02 -4.09
N ASN A 158 -5.95 6.98 -4.35
CA ASN A 158 -5.77 8.38 -3.96
C ASN A 158 -5.88 8.52 -2.43
N PRO A 159 -4.82 8.95 -1.71
CA PRO A 159 -4.85 9.04 -0.26
C PRO A 159 -6.02 9.87 0.31
N GLU A 160 -6.41 10.96 -0.35
CA GLU A 160 -7.49 11.85 0.11
C GLU A 160 -8.86 11.14 0.14
N LYS A 161 -9.14 10.26 -0.84
CA LYS A 161 -10.38 9.46 -0.90
C LYS A 161 -10.47 8.40 0.20
N PHE A 162 -9.34 8.04 0.80
CA PHE A 162 -9.23 7.02 1.86
C PHE A 162 -8.99 7.63 3.25
N GLY A 163 -9.30 8.92 3.42
CA GLY A 163 -9.26 9.59 4.71
C GLY A 163 -7.85 10.01 5.14
N PHE A 164 -6.92 10.20 4.21
CA PHE A 164 -5.64 10.84 4.48
C PHE A 164 -5.68 12.31 4.04
N VAL A 165 -5.29 13.24 4.90
CA VAL A 165 -5.22 14.65 4.54
C VAL A 165 -3.77 15.06 4.29
N ASN A 166 -3.55 15.81 3.22
CA ASN A 166 -2.24 16.41 2.97
C ASN A 166 -2.02 17.59 3.94
N ALA A 167 -1.15 17.40 4.93
CA ALA A 167 -0.86 18.35 6.00
C ALA A 167 -0.37 19.71 5.49
N LYS A 168 0.24 19.79 4.29
CA LYS A 168 0.62 21.07 3.67
C LYS A 168 -0.58 21.88 3.18
N LYS A 169 -1.67 21.23 2.76
CA LYS A 169 -2.90 21.92 2.33
C LYS A 169 -3.69 22.48 3.52
N VAL A 170 -3.63 21.83 4.68
CA VAL A 170 -4.39 22.22 5.88
C VAL A 170 -3.89 23.53 6.50
N GLN A 171 -2.62 23.88 6.32
CA GLN A 171 -2.01 25.07 6.93
C GLN A 171 -2.36 26.40 6.23
N LYS A 172 -2.97 26.38 5.04
CA LYS A 172 -3.26 27.60 4.29
C LYS A 172 -4.54 28.35 4.70
N HIS A 173 -5.27 27.89 5.72
CA HIS A 173 -6.56 28.46 6.13
C HIS A 173 -6.62 29.06 7.55
N LYS A 174 -5.48 29.44 8.13
CA LYS A 174 -5.49 30.20 9.40
C LYS A 174 -4.44 31.28 9.38
N HIS A 175 -4.82 32.48 8.93
CA HIS A 175 -4.34 33.76 9.46
C HIS A 175 -5.18 34.88 8.84
N ASP A 176 -6.45 34.99 9.24
CA ASP A 176 -7.22 36.21 9.02
C ASP A 176 -7.78 36.69 10.36
N GLY A 177 -7.16 37.77 10.85
CA GLY A 177 -7.81 38.85 11.60
C GLY A 177 -8.48 38.53 12.94
N HIS A 178 -7.74 38.71 14.03
CA HIS A 178 -8.32 39.42 15.18
C HIS A 178 -7.43 40.64 15.49
N SER A 179 -7.71 41.71 14.75
CA SER A 179 -7.30 43.06 15.12
C SER A 179 -8.39 43.67 16.00
N GLY A 180 -7.98 44.15 17.17
CA GLY A 180 -8.66 45.24 17.87
C GLY A 180 -9.68 44.81 18.91
N HIS A 181 -9.32 44.98 20.18
CA HIS A 181 -10.00 45.97 21.03
C HIS A 181 -8.97 46.53 22.01
N LYS A 182 -8.65 47.81 21.83
CA LYS A 182 -8.21 48.70 22.91
C LYS A 182 -9.46 49.47 23.34
N HIS A 183 -9.81 49.39 24.60
CA HIS A 183 -10.44 50.47 25.35
C HIS A 183 -10.09 50.27 26.82
#